data_AF-A0A6P0Z389-F1
#
_entry.id   AF-A0A6P0Z389-F1
#
_cell.length_a   1.000
_cell.length_b   1.000
_cell.length_c   1.000
_cell.angle_alpha   90.00
_cell.angle_beta   90.00
_cell.angle_gamma   90.00
#
_symmetry.space_group_name_H-M   'P 1'
#
loop_
_entity.id
_entity.type
_entity.pdbx_description
1 polymer ?
#
loop_
_entity_poly.entity_id
_entity_poly.type
_entity_poly.pdbx_seq_one_letter_code
_entity_poly.pdbx_strand_id
1 'polypeptide(L)'
;SPKQLRRVIESVVGCDLSSFFDNYINGTAELPFNEYLEPFGLQLIGVEESEPIPFLGIITKTDNSQELIKFVEAGSPAGLAGVDAGL
;
A
#
# COMPACT_ATOMS: atom_id res chain seq x y z
N SER A 1 -12.24 -7.37 20.39
CA SER A 1 -12.23 -7.93 19.02
C SER A 1 -12.46 -6.82 18.01
N PRO A 2 -12.13 -7.00 16.71
CA PRO A 2 -12.33 -5.97 15.68
C PRO A 2 -13.77 -5.42 15.64
N LYS A 3 -14.77 -6.29 15.81
CA LYS A 3 -16.19 -5.89 15.89
C LYS A 3 -16.53 -5.04 17.12
N GLN A 4 -15.89 -5.31 18.27
CA GLN A 4 -16.09 -4.49 19.47
C GLN A 4 -15.46 -3.10 19.30
N LEU A 5 -14.27 -3.02 18.69
CA LEU A 5 -13.60 -1.75 18.44
C LEU A 5 -14.42 -0.85 17.51
N ARG A 6 -14.92 -1.41 16.39
CA ARG A 6 -15.82 -0.70 15.47
C ARG A 6 -17.03 -0.10 16.19
N ARG A 7 -17.73 -0.91 17.01
CA ARG A 7 -18.92 -0.46 17.75
C ARG A 7 -18.60 0.69 18.71
N VAL A 8 -17.44 0.66 19.36
CA VAL A 8 -17.01 1.75 20.25
C VAL A 8 -16.77 3.03 19.46
N ILE A 9 -16.08 2.97 18.32
CA ILE A 9 -15.82 4.15 17.49
C ILE A 9 -17.13 4.73 16.94
N GLU A 10 -18.02 3.91 16.40
CA GLU A 10 -19.34 4.34 15.92
C GLU A 10 -20.17 5.01 17.04
N SER A 11 -20.06 4.53 18.29
CA SER A 11 -20.76 5.15 19.42
C SER A 11 -20.26 6.55 19.77
N VAL A 12 -19.00 6.86 19.46
CA VAL A 12 -18.39 8.18 19.71
C VAL A 12 -18.66 9.13 18.55
N VAL A 13 -18.53 8.65 17.32
CA VAL A 13 -18.72 9.48 16.11
C VAL A 13 -20.21 9.70 15.82
N GLY A 14 -21.09 8.79 16.25
CA GLY A 14 -22.54 8.91 16.09
C GLY A 14 -23.02 8.62 14.67
N CYS A 15 -22.20 7.98 13.83
CA CYS A 15 -22.56 7.58 12.47
C CYS A 15 -22.13 6.13 12.18
N ASP A 16 -22.73 5.53 11.14
CA ASP A 16 -22.33 4.21 10.65
C ASP A 16 -21.00 4.30 9.90
N LEU A 17 -20.06 3.42 10.23
CA LEU A 17 -18.74 3.37 9.62
C LEU A 17 -18.57 2.15 8.69
N SER A 18 -19.65 1.45 8.33
CA SER A 18 -19.59 0.27 7.43
C SER A 18 -18.72 0.53 6.21
N SER A 19 -19.02 1.57 5.44
CA SER A 19 -18.30 1.90 4.22
C SER A 19 -16.83 2.22 4.46
N PHE A 20 -16.49 2.87 5.58
CA PHE A 20 -15.10 3.15 5.93
C PHE A 20 -14.32 1.85 6.18
N PHE A 21 -14.89 0.94 6.98
CA PHE A 21 -14.25 -0.34 7.26
C PHE A 21 -14.16 -1.23 6.02
N ASP A 22 -15.21 -1.28 5.21
CA ASP A 22 -15.24 -2.11 4.01
C ASP A 22 -14.25 -1.64 2.95
N ASN A 23 -14.11 -0.32 2.75
CA ASN A 23 -13.21 0.23 1.74
C ASN A 23 -11.75 0.27 2.19
N TYR A 24 -11.48 0.69 3.44
CA TYR A 24 -10.14 1.11 3.86
C TYR A 24 -9.48 0.24 4.93
N ILE A 25 -10.24 -0.64 5.61
CA ILE A 25 -9.69 -1.57 6.61
C ILE A 25 -9.69 -3.00 6.08
N ASN A 26 -10.80 -3.42 5.48
CA ASN A 26 -10.98 -4.76 4.91
C ASN A 26 -10.79 -4.76 3.38
N GLY A 27 -10.72 -3.59 2.77
CA GLY A 27 -10.56 -3.39 1.33
C GLY A 27 -9.20 -2.82 0.97
N THR A 28 -8.98 -2.64 -0.33
CA THR A 28 -7.76 -2.05 -0.90
C THR A 28 -8.06 -0.74 -1.62
N ALA A 29 -9.18 -0.08 -1.29
CA ALA A 29 -9.49 1.21 -1.88
C ALA A 29 -8.50 2.27 -1.38
N GLU A 30 -8.07 3.17 -2.26
CA GLU A 30 -7.21 4.27 -1.85
C GLU A 30 -7.97 5.29 -1.02
N LEU A 31 -7.32 5.78 0.04
CA LEU A 31 -7.85 6.87 0.85
C LEU A 31 -7.85 8.17 0.05
N PRO A 32 -8.95 8.94 0.07
CA PRO A 32 -9.04 10.21 -0.64
C PRO A 32 -8.33 11.32 0.15
N PHE A 33 -7.01 11.18 0.34
CA PHE A 33 -6.20 12.08 1.17
C PHE A 33 -6.35 13.54 0.77
N ASN A 34 -6.36 13.82 -0.54
CA ASN A 34 -6.46 15.20 -1.04
C ASN A 34 -7.77 15.88 -0.63
N GLU A 35 -8.89 15.14 -0.51
CA GLU A 35 -10.16 15.70 -0.02
C GLU A 35 -10.05 16.13 1.45
N TYR A 36 -9.36 15.34 2.27
CA TYR A 36 -9.19 15.63 3.69
C TYR A 36 -8.09 16.66 3.99
N LEU A 37 -7.12 16.80 3.08
CA LEU A 37 -5.98 17.71 3.22
C LEU A 37 -6.25 19.11 2.65
N GLU A 38 -7.19 19.24 1.69
CA GLU A 38 -7.55 20.51 1.05
C GLU A 38 -7.92 21.63 2.03
N PRO A 39 -8.70 21.41 3.12
CA PRO A 39 -9.04 22.45 4.08
C PRO A 39 -7.83 23.03 4.84
N PHE A 40 -6.71 22.30 4.84
CA PHE A 40 -5.45 22.72 5.46
C PHE A 40 -4.48 23.33 4.44
N GLY A 41 -4.89 23.48 3.17
CA GLY A 41 -4.02 23.90 2.08
C GLY A 41 -2.92 22.89 1.74
N LEU A 42 -3.15 21.60 2.06
CA LEU A 42 -2.19 20.53 1.86
C LEU A 42 -2.62 19.62 0.70
N GLN A 43 -1.64 19.01 0.03
CA GLN A 43 -1.84 18.03 -1.02
C GLN A 43 -0.81 16.89 -0.88
N LEU A 44 -1.24 15.65 -1.07
CA LEU A 44 -0.35 14.51 -1.18
C LEU A 44 0.23 14.46 -2.59
N ILE A 45 1.55 14.55 -2.68
CA ILE A 45 2.31 14.44 -3.93
C ILE A 45 3.26 13.25 -3.84
N GLY A 46 3.37 12.49 -4.92
CA GLY A 46 4.43 11.49 -5.07
C GLY A 46 5.78 12.18 -5.14
N VAL A 47 6.80 11.58 -4.54
CA VAL A 47 8.18 12.03 -4.72
C VAL A 47 8.71 11.33 -5.97
N GLU A 48 8.90 12.08 -7.04
CA GLU A 48 9.59 11.59 -8.24
C GLU A 48 11.07 11.93 -8.13
N GLU A 49 11.94 10.93 -8.28
CA GLU A 49 13.39 11.18 -8.38
C GLU A 49 13.70 11.85 -9.73
N SER A 50 14.63 12.80 -9.73
CA SER A 50 15.01 13.56 -10.93
C SER A 50 15.57 12.69 -12.05
N GLU A 51 16.10 11.52 -11.71
CA GLU A 51 16.55 10.49 -12.64
C GLU A 51 15.87 9.16 -12.26
N PRO A 52 14.74 8.80 -12.89
CA PRO A 52 14.02 7.60 -12.52
C PRO A 52 14.84 6.36 -12.91
N ILE A 53 15.32 5.64 -11.91
CA ILE A 53 15.95 4.34 -12.10
C ILE A 53 14.88 3.36 -12.60
N PRO A 54 15.16 2.52 -13.63
CA PRO A 54 14.22 1.51 -14.08
C PRO A 54 13.74 0.62 -12.94
N PHE A 55 12.42 0.59 -12.75
CA PHE A 55 11.78 -0.19 -11.70
C PHE A 55 11.47 -1.60 -12.20
N LEU A 56 12.01 -2.62 -11.54
CA LEU A 56 11.73 -4.03 -11.84
C LEU A 56 10.69 -4.65 -10.89
N GLY A 57 10.54 -4.12 -9.68
CA GLY A 57 9.71 -4.71 -8.62
C GLY A 57 10.29 -5.98 -8.01
N ILE A 58 11.62 -6.04 -7.82
CA ILE A 58 12.30 -7.17 -7.17
C ILE A 58 13.03 -6.70 -5.91
N ILE A 59 13.05 -7.56 -4.88
CA ILE A 59 13.94 -7.40 -3.71
C ILE A 59 14.91 -8.58 -3.74
N THR A 60 16.20 -8.27 -3.73
CA THR A 60 17.26 -9.28 -3.70
C THR A 60 18.00 -9.29 -2.35
N LYS A 61 18.69 -10.39 -2.07
CA LYS A 61 19.60 -10.49 -0.94
C LYS A 61 20.80 -11.34 -1.32
N THR A 62 21.99 -10.84 -1.05
CA THR A 62 23.22 -11.62 -1.11
C THR A 62 23.28 -12.64 0.04
N ASP A 63 23.47 -13.92 -0.28
CA ASP A 63 23.69 -15.02 0.66
C ASP A 63 24.79 -15.93 0.10
N ASN A 64 25.84 -16.21 0.89
CA ASN A 64 27.00 -17.01 0.46
C ASN A 64 27.58 -16.63 -0.92
N SER A 65 27.74 -15.32 -1.19
CA SER A 65 28.23 -14.77 -2.48
C SER A 65 27.31 -15.02 -3.69
N GLN A 66 26.07 -15.47 -3.46
CA GLN A 66 25.02 -15.57 -4.46
C GLN A 66 23.96 -14.49 -4.21
N GLU A 67 23.53 -13.79 -5.25
CA GLU A 67 22.40 -12.87 -5.17
C GLU A 67 21.10 -13.66 -5.41
N LEU A 68 20.20 -13.66 -4.43
CA LEU A 68 18.93 -14.41 -4.50
C LEU A 68 17.75 -13.45 -4.55
N ILE A 69 16.77 -13.76 -5.40
CA ILE A 69 15.51 -13.01 -5.44
C ILE A 69 14.67 -13.42 -4.22
N LYS A 70 14.40 -12.48 -3.32
CA LYS A 70 13.60 -12.72 -2.10
C LYS A 70 12.13 -12.42 -2.29
N PHE A 71 11.81 -11.50 -3.19
CA PHE A 71 10.44 -11.08 -3.44
C PHE A 71 10.32 -10.50 -4.85
N VAL A 72 9.17 -10.77 -5.48
CA VAL A 72 8.76 -10.16 -6.73
C VAL A 72 7.38 -9.55 -6.50
N GLU A 73 7.26 -8.26 -6.77
CA GLU A 73 6.02 -7.52 -6.61
C GLU A 73 5.00 -7.94 -7.68
N ALA A 74 3.76 -8.20 -7.26
CA ALA A 74 2.68 -8.58 -8.17
C ALA A 74 2.36 -7.43 -9.14
N GLY A 75 2.32 -7.73 -10.45
CA GLY A 75 2.07 -6.74 -11.50
C GLY A 75 3.29 -5.87 -11.85
N SER A 76 4.44 -6.06 -11.20
CA SER A 76 5.69 -5.42 -11.60
C SER A 76 6.20 -5.94 -12.95
N PRO A 77 7.13 -5.21 -13.60
CA PRO A 77 7.76 -5.70 -14.83
C PRO A 77 8.39 -7.10 -14.69
N ALA A 78 9.05 -7.40 -13.56
CA ALA A 78 9.61 -8.72 -13.31
C ALA A 78 8.51 -9.79 -13.14
N GLY A 79 7.44 -9.48 -12.41
CA GLY A 79 6.31 -10.40 -12.24
C GLY A 79 5.60 -10.72 -13.55
N LEU A 80 5.40 -9.71 -14.42
CA LEU A 80 4.82 -9.89 -15.75
C LEU A 80 5.73 -10.70 -16.70
N ALA A 81 7.05 -10.62 -16.49
CA ALA A 81 8.03 -11.41 -17.22
C ALA A 81 8.16 -12.86 -16.70
N GLY A 82 7.45 -13.22 -15.61
CA GLY A 82 7.48 -14.56 -15.02
C GLY A 82 8.71 -14.83 -14.15
N VAL A 83 9.32 -13.78 -13.58
CA VAL A 83 10.38 -13.93 -12.58
C VAL A 83 9.75 -14.32 -11.24
N ASP A 84 10.29 -15.36 -10.60
CA ASP A 84 9.82 -15.86 -9.31
C ASP A 84 10.87 -15.66 -8.19
N ALA A 85 10.39 -15.56 -6.95
CA ALA A 85 11.27 -15.57 -5.79
C ALA A 85 11.90 -16.95 -5.58
N GLY A 86 13.15 -16.97 -5.09
CA GLY A 86 13.91 -18.20 -4.87
C GLY A 86 14.70 -18.69 -6.09
N LEU A 87 14.63 -17.98 -7.22
CA LEU A 87 15.61 -18.07 -8.30
C LEU A 87 16.99 -17.57 -7.86
#